data_AF-A0AB73ANC5-F1
#
_entry.id   AF-A0AB73ANC5-F1
#
_cell.length_a   1.000
_cell.length_b   1.000
_cell.length_c   1.000
_cell.angle_alpha   90.00
_cell.angle_beta   90.00
_cell.angle_gamma   90.00
#
_symmetry.space_group_name_H-M   'P 1'
#
loop_
_entity.id
_entity.type
_entity.pdbx_description
1 polymer ?
#
loop_
_entity_poly.entity_id
_entity_poly.type
_entity_poly.pdbx_seq_one_letter_code
_entity_poly.pdbx_strand_id
1 'polypeptide(L)'
;MDERIIDRKLFIDLANEVGLNASHIEAMGEMRHCEITVSGNMLERLVEIQHQFEQLTVMGDDEYRGFYIVVPRPTPEEWGDVEELIASGEYQSKEAFLADWLAFNPTETQWFHVTSYKYEEFRSIRITDRKHAHFVITNRSSCADGESDDGWYQDSLARLFCYLQRLVDVIVANPDGFNDYVAHNLPCQQRIGRIARKELNRIAPSFKINVEDRETAIKALEDSAKEHSALHLKTMTIRQYCTYYRIANEAYEAYYRKRSIGNRLYEEQPNIPEELRDVVYYKRVKFVDVDKLYDIDSPEDFIRFATDHYGELGFSRLNIIASKVPQQGWMIVVSNSYSANVELAIEVATALYKVGVPLLIRDAEKLLRILREEDYVRLIPNTYHNYMGYQEEGTVYELPWEYECSDDSESDLTLEQYNAIVSLAEWQDEELVKPIE
;
A
#
# COMPACT_ATOMS: atom_id res chain seq x y z
N MET A 1 -8.57 27.87 -34.12
CA MET A 1 -8.01 27.42 -32.83
C MET A 1 -6.78 26.66 -33.19
N ASP A 2 -5.62 27.12 -32.73
CA ASP A 2 -4.36 26.43 -32.96
C ASP A 2 -4.39 25.20 -32.04
N GLU A 3 -4.70 24.02 -32.58
CA GLU A 3 -4.63 22.76 -31.84
C GLU A 3 -3.17 22.54 -31.46
N ARG A 4 -2.77 23.08 -30.29
CA ARG A 4 -1.44 22.81 -29.74
C ARG A 4 -1.34 21.31 -29.55
N ILE A 5 -0.34 20.72 -30.22
CA ILE A 5 0.02 19.32 -30.02
C ILE A 5 0.43 19.18 -28.56
N ILE A 6 -0.26 18.30 -27.83
CA ILE A 6 0.08 18.00 -26.43
C ILE A 6 1.11 16.89 -26.47
N ASP A 7 2.36 17.26 -26.19
CA ASP A 7 3.49 16.38 -26.10
C ASP A 7 4.33 16.71 -24.85
N ARG A 8 5.37 15.91 -24.59
CA ARG A 8 6.27 16.13 -23.45
C ARG A 8 6.91 17.52 -23.47
N LYS A 9 7.20 18.05 -24.66
CA LYS A 9 7.84 19.35 -24.80
C LYS A 9 6.93 20.48 -24.32
N LEU A 10 5.63 20.42 -24.60
CA LEU A 10 4.66 21.39 -24.08
C LEU A 10 4.72 21.50 -22.56
N PHE A 11 4.73 20.37 -21.84
CA PHE A 11 4.81 20.37 -20.38
C PHE A 11 6.12 20.97 -19.87
N ILE A 12 7.24 20.64 -20.50
CA ILE A 12 8.56 21.19 -20.17
C ILE A 12 8.58 22.71 -20.41
N ASP A 13 8.09 23.17 -21.56
CA ASP A 13 8.05 24.58 -21.91
C ASP A 13 7.18 25.37 -20.91
N LEU A 14 5.99 24.86 -20.55
CA LEU A 14 5.13 25.47 -19.53
C LEU A 14 5.80 25.56 -18.16
N ALA A 15 6.51 24.51 -17.76
CA ALA A 15 7.23 24.47 -16.48
C ALA A 15 8.42 25.46 -16.48
N ASN A 16 9.20 25.50 -17.56
CA ASN A 16 10.33 26.42 -17.73
C ASN A 16 9.89 27.89 -17.72
N GLU A 17 8.75 28.23 -18.31
CA GLU A 17 8.23 29.60 -18.32
C GLU A 17 7.90 30.15 -16.91
N VAL A 18 7.69 29.25 -15.94
CA VAL A 18 7.48 29.61 -14.52
C VAL A 18 8.63 29.14 -13.63
N GLY A 19 9.70 28.59 -14.21
CA GLY A 19 10.84 28.01 -13.49
C GLY A 19 10.47 26.88 -12.53
N LEU A 20 9.46 26.06 -12.85
CA LEU A 20 9.09 24.88 -12.07
C LEU A 20 9.87 23.66 -12.58
N ASN A 21 10.36 22.83 -11.66
CA ASN A 21 10.98 21.54 -11.95
C ASN A 21 10.65 20.55 -10.81
N ALA A 22 11.08 19.30 -10.95
CA ALA A 22 10.86 18.24 -9.97
C ALA A 22 11.37 18.56 -8.56
N SER A 23 12.54 19.20 -8.38
CA SER A 23 13.09 19.45 -7.03
C SER A 23 12.22 20.37 -6.20
N HIS A 24 11.47 21.30 -6.83
CA HIS A 24 10.52 22.14 -6.11
C HIS A 24 9.37 21.31 -5.49
N ILE A 25 8.90 20.26 -6.19
CA ILE A 25 7.84 19.38 -5.72
C ILE A 25 8.39 18.44 -4.63
N GLU A 26 9.54 17.82 -4.88
CA GLU A 26 10.22 16.93 -3.92
C GLU A 26 10.51 17.65 -2.60
N ALA A 27 11.10 18.86 -2.65
CA ALA A 27 11.41 19.64 -1.46
C ALA A 27 10.16 19.93 -0.62
N MET A 28 9.02 20.28 -1.26
CA MET A 28 7.75 20.47 -0.56
C MET A 28 7.21 19.18 0.07
N GLY A 29 7.59 18.00 -0.45
CA GLY A 29 7.21 16.70 0.08
C GLY A 29 8.04 16.23 1.30
N GLU A 30 9.24 16.77 1.50
CA GLU A 30 10.13 16.43 2.63
C GLU A 30 9.65 16.97 3.99
N MET A 31 8.54 17.72 4.01
CA MET A 31 7.96 18.26 5.24
C MET A 31 7.48 17.15 6.18
N ARG A 32 7.67 17.36 7.49
CA ARG A 32 7.41 16.37 8.56
C ARG A 32 5.99 15.76 8.55
N HIS A 33 5.01 16.50 8.03
CA HIS A 33 3.61 16.10 8.00
C HIS A 33 3.02 16.00 6.58
N CYS A 34 3.81 16.24 5.52
CA CYS A 34 3.33 16.29 4.13
C CYS A 34 2.07 17.17 3.95
N GLU A 35 1.84 18.15 4.83
CA GLU A 35 0.71 19.09 4.82
C GLU A 35 1.25 20.52 4.83
N ILE A 36 0.85 21.30 3.83
CA ILE A 36 1.15 22.72 3.69
C ILE A 36 -0.14 23.48 4.01
N THR A 37 -0.21 24.07 5.21
CA THR A 37 -1.38 24.84 5.62
C THR A 37 -1.26 26.28 5.14
N VAL A 38 -2.14 26.70 4.23
CA VAL A 38 -2.15 28.04 3.65
C VAL A 38 -3.20 28.95 4.29
N SER A 39 -2.83 30.20 4.50
CA SER A 39 -3.70 31.27 5.00
C SER A 39 -3.41 32.59 4.27
N GLY A 40 -4.22 33.63 4.51
CA GLY A 40 -4.03 34.96 3.91
C GLY A 40 -3.94 34.91 2.38
N ASN A 41 -2.93 35.56 1.81
CA ASN A 41 -2.72 35.65 0.35
C ASN A 41 -2.57 34.26 -0.30
N MET A 42 -1.94 33.29 0.38
CA MET A 42 -1.76 31.94 -0.19
C MET A 42 -3.07 31.15 -0.20
N LEU A 43 -3.97 31.41 0.75
CA LEU A 43 -5.32 30.86 0.70
C LEU A 43 -6.13 31.47 -0.46
N GLU A 44 -6.02 32.78 -0.69
CA GLU A 44 -6.66 33.41 -1.86
C GLU A 44 -6.17 32.77 -3.16
N ARG A 45 -4.86 32.54 -3.30
CA ARG A 45 -4.27 31.83 -4.44
C ARG A 45 -4.74 30.38 -4.57
N LEU A 46 -4.92 29.66 -3.46
CA LEU A 46 -5.51 28.31 -3.46
C LEU A 46 -6.96 28.34 -3.97
N VAL A 47 -7.75 29.33 -3.55
CA VAL A 47 -9.13 29.50 -4.02
C VAL A 47 -9.16 29.81 -5.52
N GLU A 48 -8.27 30.70 -5.99
CA GLU A 48 -8.17 31.05 -7.41
C GLU A 48 -7.83 29.85 -8.28
N ILE A 49 -6.85 29.03 -7.89
CA ILE A 49 -6.50 27.83 -8.67
C ILE A 49 -7.61 26.77 -8.62
N GLN A 50 -8.34 26.64 -7.52
CA GLN A 50 -9.52 25.77 -7.49
C GLN A 50 -10.62 26.27 -8.41
N HIS A 51 -10.82 27.58 -8.52
CA HIS A 51 -11.76 28.15 -9.49
C HIS A 51 -11.33 27.87 -10.93
N GLN A 52 -10.02 27.79 -11.21
CA GLN A 52 -9.54 27.31 -12.51
C GLN A 52 -9.94 25.86 -12.74
N PHE A 53 -9.79 24.99 -11.73
CA PHE A 53 -10.16 23.58 -11.84
C PHE A 53 -11.67 23.41 -12.02
N GLU A 54 -12.49 24.34 -11.55
CA GLU A 54 -13.94 24.35 -11.78
C GLU A 54 -14.31 24.47 -13.27
N GLN A 55 -13.36 24.77 -14.19
CA GLN A 55 -13.59 24.61 -15.64
C GLN A 55 -13.64 23.14 -16.09
N LEU A 56 -13.24 22.20 -15.23
CA LEU A 56 -13.27 20.77 -15.48
C LEU A 56 -14.49 20.13 -14.77
N THR A 57 -15.01 19.06 -15.37
CA THR A 57 -16.12 18.28 -14.85
C THR A 57 -15.72 17.58 -13.55
N VAL A 58 -16.65 17.49 -12.60
CA VAL A 58 -16.47 16.76 -11.34
C VAL A 58 -16.40 15.25 -11.60
N MET A 59 -15.43 14.58 -10.99
CA MET A 59 -15.10 13.15 -11.18
C MET A 59 -15.56 12.28 -10.00
N GLY A 60 -15.94 12.87 -8.87
CA GLY A 60 -16.35 12.11 -7.69
C GLY A 60 -16.98 12.96 -6.60
N ASP A 61 -17.03 12.42 -5.38
CA ASP A 61 -17.54 13.12 -4.20
C ASP A 61 -16.66 14.33 -3.84
N ASP A 62 -17.19 15.24 -3.02
CA ASP A 62 -16.45 16.41 -2.50
C ASP A 62 -15.81 17.29 -3.60
N GLU A 63 -16.56 17.48 -4.70
CA GLU A 63 -16.13 18.22 -5.90
C GLU A 63 -14.78 17.75 -6.46
N TYR A 64 -14.45 16.46 -6.30
CA TYR A 64 -13.19 15.87 -6.72
C TYR A 64 -12.89 16.09 -8.22
N ARG A 65 -11.67 16.54 -8.50
CA ARG A 65 -11.08 16.66 -9.84
C ARG A 65 -9.62 16.24 -9.81
N GLY A 66 -9.20 15.39 -10.73
CA GLY A 66 -7.84 14.87 -10.81
C GLY A 66 -7.30 14.90 -12.23
N PHE A 67 -6.02 15.22 -12.39
CA PHE A 67 -5.32 15.12 -13.66
C PHE A 67 -3.81 14.95 -13.46
N TYR A 68 -3.14 14.45 -14.50
CA TYR A 68 -1.70 14.24 -14.48
C TYR A 68 -0.93 15.46 -14.99
N ILE A 69 0.24 15.68 -14.41
CA ILE A 69 1.20 16.70 -14.82
C ILE A 69 2.56 16.08 -15.07
N VAL A 70 3.38 16.78 -15.86
CA VAL A 70 4.76 16.39 -16.14
C VAL A 70 5.66 17.59 -15.85
N VAL A 71 6.69 17.38 -15.04
CA VAL A 71 7.68 18.42 -14.70
C VAL A 71 9.09 17.98 -15.11
N PRO A 72 9.94 18.90 -15.57
CA PRO A 72 11.31 18.58 -15.95
C PRO A 72 12.17 18.22 -14.73
N ARG A 73 13.18 17.39 -14.94
CA ARG A 73 14.28 17.20 -13.98
C ARG A 73 15.03 18.53 -13.77
N PRO A 74 15.42 18.87 -12.52
CA PRO A 74 16.28 20.02 -12.26
C PRO A 74 17.63 19.88 -12.96
N THR A 75 18.19 20.97 -13.49
CA THR A 75 19.60 20.96 -13.88
C THR A 75 20.50 20.77 -12.64
N PRO A 76 21.78 20.37 -12.79
CA PRO A 76 22.68 20.29 -11.65
C PRO A 76 22.74 21.60 -10.84
N GLU A 77 22.72 22.74 -11.52
CA GLU A 77 22.74 24.07 -10.91
C GLU A 77 21.43 24.43 -10.18
N GLU A 78 20.30 23.88 -10.64
CA GLU A 78 19.00 24.03 -9.95
C GLU A 78 18.85 23.05 -8.78
N TRP A 79 19.65 21.98 -8.74
CA TRP A 79 19.64 20.99 -7.66
C TRP A 79 20.54 21.42 -6.49
N GLY A 80 21.66 22.09 -6.76
CA GLY A 80 22.51 22.67 -5.73
C GLY A 80 23.72 23.44 -6.28
N ASP A 81 24.25 24.35 -5.46
CA ASP A 81 25.51 25.05 -5.75
C ASP A 81 26.68 24.10 -5.45
N VAL A 82 27.21 23.48 -6.52
CA VAL A 82 28.29 22.48 -6.39
C VAL A 82 29.55 23.09 -5.79
N GLU A 83 29.84 24.36 -6.04
CA GLU A 83 30.99 25.05 -5.48
C GLU A 83 30.83 25.26 -3.96
N GLU A 84 29.64 25.67 -3.50
CA GLU A 84 29.33 25.80 -2.07
C GLU A 84 29.37 24.45 -1.35
N LEU A 85 28.77 23.42 -1.95
CA LEU A 85 28.71 22.07 -1.37
C LEU A 85 30.07 21.37 -1.29
N ILE A 86 30.99 21.67 -2.22
CA ILE A 86 32.38 21.25 -2.11
C ILE A 86 33.10 22.06 -1.03
N ALA A 87 32.83 23.37 -0.93
CA ALA A 87 33.45 24.23 0.09
C ALA A 87 33.00 23.89 1.52
N SER A 88 31.74 23.46 1.71
CA SER A 88 31.19 22.99 2.99
C SER A 88 31.73 21.60 3.37
N GLY A 89 32.29 20.87 2.40
CA GLY A 89 32.79 19.51 2.57
C GLY A 89 31.72 18.42 2.47
N GLU A 90 30.49 18.77 2.06
CA GLU A 90 29.43 17.81 1.76
C GLU A 90 29.78 16.92 0.56
N TYR A 91 30.47 17.48 -0.43
CA TYR A 91 30.97 16.73 -1.59
C TYR A 91 32.48 16.82 -1.75
N GLN A 92 33.08 15.70 -2.17
CA GLN A 92 34.53 15.61 -2.40
C GLN A 92 34.95 16.16 -3.77
N SER A 93 34.06 16.13 -4.76
CA SER A 93 34.31 16.64 -6.10
C SER A 93 33.02 16.90 -6.86
N LYS A 94 33.13 17.60 -8.00
CA LYS A 94 32.01 17.85 -8.91
C LYS A 94 31.46 16.55 -9.51
N GLU A 95 32.33 15.58 -9.76
CA GLU A 95 31.94 14.27 -10.30
C GLU A 95 31.08 13.49 -9.30
N ALA A 96 31.40 13.55 -8.01
CA ALA A 96 30.58 12.93 -6.96
C ALA A 96 29.19 13.59 -6.88
N PHE A 97 29.14 14.92 -6.91
CA PHE A 97 27.87 15.66 -6.96
C PHE A 97 27.03 15.32 -8.19
N LEU A 98 27.63 15.25 -9.38
CA LEU A 98 26.92 14.91 -10.61
C LEU A 98 26.43 13.46 -10.63
N ALA A 99 27.16 12.53 -10.00
CA ALA A 99 26.74 11.15 -9.85
C ALA A 99 25.50 11.04 -8.95
N ASP A 100 25.51 11.71 -7.80
CA ASP A 100 24.35 11.73 -6.90
C ASP A 100 23.18 12.48 -7.53
N TRP A 101 23.40 13.63 -8.19
CA TRP A 101 22.36 14.34 -8.94
C TRP A 101 21.64 13.42 -9.92
N LEU A 102 22.38 12.63 -10.69
CA LEU A 102 21.81 11.71 -11.65
C LEU A 102 21.10 10.52 -10.97
N ALA A 103 21.62 10.04 -9.85
CA ALA A 103 21.01 8.96 -9.08
C ALA A 103 19.67 9.38 -8.45
N PHE A 104 19.59 10.59 -7.90
CA PHE A 104 18.36 11.16 -7.32
C PHE A 104 17.40 11.67 -8.40
N ASN A 105 17.88 11.99 -9.60
CA ASN A 105 17.07 12.48 -10.71
C ASN A 105 17.27 11.62 -11.99
N PRO A 106 16.87 10.32 -11.95
CA PRO A 106 17.22 9.36 -12.99
C PRO A 106 16.48 9.58 -14.32
N THR A 107 15.34 10.27 -14.30
CA THR A 107 14.49 10.51 -15.47
C THR A 107 14.57 11.97 -15.91
N GLU A 108 14.38 12.23 -17.20
CA GLU A 108 14.36 13.61 -17.74
C GLU A 108 13.12 14.40 -17.29
N THR A 109 12.04 13.71 -16.97
CA THR A 109 10.78 14.29 -16.52
C THR A 109 10.11 13.37 -15.52
N GLN A 110 9.43 13.94 -14.54
CA GLN A 110 8.64 13.22 -13.55
C GLN A 110 7.14 13.46 -13.74
N TRP A 111 6.36 12.43 -13.45
CA TRP A 111 4.90 12.45 -13.50
C TRP A 111 4.32 12.63 -12.11
N PHE A 112 3.37 13.54 -11.97
CA PHE A 112 2.59 13.69 -10.75
C PHE A 112 1.10 13.70 -11.08
N HIS A 113 0.31 13.14 -10.18
CA HIS A 113 -1.13 13.25 -10.17
C HIS A 113 -1.55 14.35 -9.21
N VAL A 114 -2.27 15.33 -9.73
CA VAL A 114 -2.77 16.50 -9.01
C VAL A 114 -4.25 16.32 -8.79
N THR A 115 -4.69 16.43 -7.54
CA THR A 115 -6.11 16.29 -7.19
C THR A 115 -6.56 17.48 -6.39
N SER A 116 -7.78 17.96 -6.65
CA SER A 116 -8.43 18.98 -5.85
C SER A 116 -9.69 18.44 -5.19
N TYR A 117 -9.87 18.82 -3.93
CA TYR A 117 -11.05 18.50 -3.13
C TYR A 117 -11.63 19.78 -2.52
N LYS A 118 -12.95 19.86 -2.48
CA LYS A 118 -13.68 20.95 -1.87
C LYS A 118 -14.95 20.41 -1.20
N TYR A 119 -14.98 20.49 0.12
CA TYR A 119 -16.12 20.12 0.94
C TYR A 119 -16.45 21.27 1.89
N GLU A 120 -17.59 21.92 1.69
CA GLU A 120 -17.96 23.14 2.42
C GLU A 120 -16.83 24.20 2.34
N GLU A 121 -16.30 24.65 3.47
CA GLU A 121 -15.18 25.58 3.56
C GLU A 121 -13.81 24.89 3.47
N PHE A 122 -13.77 23.55 3.52
CA PHE A 122 -12.52 22.79 3.43
C PHE A 122 -12.04 22.72 1.99
N ARG A 123 -10.76 23.06 1.78
CA ARG A 123 -10.13 23.13 0.47
C ARG A 123 -8.78 22.44 0.51
N SER A 124 -8.53 21.57 -0.46
CA SER A 124 -7.20 20.98 -0.60
C SER A 124 -6.81 20.69 -2.04
N ILE A 125 -5.51 20.74 -2.29
CA ILE A 125 -4.87 20.20 -3.48
C ILE A 125 -3.81 19.20 -3.02
N ARG A 126 -3.89 17.96 -3.49
CA ARG A 126 -2.91 16.91 -3.18
C ARG A 126 -2.09 16.61 -4.42
N ILE A 127 -0.77 16.53 -4.22
CA ILE A 127 0.22 16.11 -5.21
C ILE A 127 0.75 14.74 -4.81
N THR A 128 0.81 13.80 -5.75
CA THR A 128 1.28 12.44 -5.52
C THR A 128 1.86 11.87 -6.81
N ASP A 129 2.87 11.02 -6.73
CA ASP A 129 3.32 10.18 -7.85
C ASP A 129 2.56 8.84 -7.89
N ARG A 130 1.42 8.76 -7.17
CA ARG A 130 0.59 7.59 -6.88
C ARG A 130 1.22 6.54 -5.97
N LYS A 131 2.55 6.48 -5.85
CA LYS A 131 3.28 5.64 -4.89
C LYS A 131 3.30 6.29 -3.51
N HIS A 132 3.65 7.57 -3.46
CA HIS A 132 3.81 8.40 -2.28
C HIS A 132 2.88 9.60 -2.35
N ALA A 133 2.21 9.90 -1.25
CA ALA A 133 1.59 11.21 -1.09
C ALA A 133 2.72 12.20 -0.80
N HIS A 134 3.07 13.03 -1.78
CA HIS A 134 4.16 14.00 -1.65
C HIS A 134 3.78 15.07 -0.65
N PHE A 135 2.74 15.86 -0.97
CA PHE A 135 2.19 16.82 -0.03
C PHE A 135 0.74 17.17 -0.36
N VAL A 136 0.06 17.76 0.62
CA VAL A 136 -1.28 18.32 0.52
C VAL A 136 -1.24 19.80 0.88
N ILE A 137 -1.64 20.66 -0.03
CA ILE A 137 -1.89 22.07 0.23
C ILE A 137 -3.32 22.19 0.75
N THR A 138 -3.51 22.73 1.94
CA THR A 138 -4.83 22.78 2.61
C THR A 138 -5.06 24.08 3.35
N ASN A 139 -6.31 24.54 3.45
CA ASN A 139 -6.65 25.68 4.30
C ASN A 139 -6.88 25.30 5.78
N ARG A 140 -6.84 24.00 6.09
CA ARG A 140 -7.04 23.46 7.44
C ARG A 140 -6.20 22.20 7.61
N SER A 141 -5.25 22.23 8.55
CA SER A 141 -4.46 21.04 8.89
C SER A 141 -5.30 19.99 9.59
N SER A 142 -4.98 18.72 9.34
CA SER A 142 -5.48 17.59 10.13
C SER A 142 -4.61 17.31 11.37
N CYS A 143 -3.39 17.88 11.42
CA CYS A 143 -2.45 17.74 12.53
C CYS A 143 -2.64 18.85 13.58
N ALA A 144 -2.54 18.46 14.86
CA ALA A 144 -2.67 19.41 15.98
C ALA A 144 -1.53 20.45 16.03
N ASP A 145 -0.39 20.13 15.43
CA ASP A 145 0.83 20.93 15.38
C ASP A 145 1.21 21.31 13.94
N GLY A 146 0.22 21.69 13.11
CA GLY A 146 0.48 22.11 11.72
C GLY A 146 1.57 23.20 11.68
N GLU A 147 2.71 22.90 11.04
CA GLU A 147 3.79 23.87 10.87
C GLU A 147 3.25 25.06 10.07
N SER A 148 3.21 26.22 10.74
CA SER A 148 2.70 27.46 10.19
C SER A 148 3.73 28.08 9.25
N ASP A 149 3.31 28.40 8.02
CA ASP A 149 3.82 29.47 7.14
C ASP A 149 5.33 29.76 7.20
N ASP A 150 6.15 28.69 7.22
CA ASP A 150 7.59 28.79 7.00
C ASP A 150 7.76 29.13 5.51
N GLY A 151 7.72 30.43 5.19
CA GLY A 151 7.51 30.96 3.84
C GLY A 151 8.54 30.56 2.77
N TRP A 152 9.50 29.68 3.07
CA TRP A 152 10.47 29.15 2.12
C TRP A 152 9.82 28.44 0.93
N TYR A 153 8.65 27.81 1.13
CA TYR A 153 7.91 27.13 0.05
C TYR A 153 7.01 28.06 -0.78
N GLN A 154 6.84 29.34 -0.39
CA GLN A 154 5.88 30.24 -1.07
C GLN A 154 6.22 30.46 -2.54
N ASP A 155 7.52 30.53 -2.88
CA ASP A 155 7.96 30.68 -4.28
C ASP A 155 7.63 29.41 -5.08
N SER A 156 7.98 28.22 -4.56
CA SER A 156 7.65 26.93 -5.17
C SER A 156 6.14 26.75 -5.38
N LEU A 157 5.32 27.12 -4.40
CA LEU A 157 3.86 27.10 -4.52
C LEU A 157 3.36 28.08 -5.58
N ALA A 158 3.90 29.30 -5.62
CA ALA A 158 3.52 30.29 -6.61
C ALA A 158 3.82 29.80 -8.04
N ARG A 159 4.99 29.17 -8.25
CA ARG A 159 5.37 28.54 -9.52
C ARG A 159 4.43 27.39 -9.88
N LEU A 160 4.15 26.50 -8.93
CA LEU A 160 3.21 25.38 -9.12
C LEU A 160 1.82 25.88 -9.51
N PHE A 161 1.27 26.87 -8.81
CA PHE A 161 -0.04 27.44 -9.14
C PHE A 161 -0.07 28.10 -10.52
N CYS A 162 0.98 28.85 -10.88
CA CYS A 162 1.09 29.43 -12.22
C CYS A 162 1.15 28.35 -13.32
N TYR A 163 1.90 27.28 -13.08
CA TYR A 163 1.97 26.13 -13.99
C TYR A 163 0.61 25.43 -14.14
N LEU A 164 -0.05 25.12 -13.02
CA LEU A 164 -1.35 24.44 -13.01
C LEU A 164 -2.42 25.26 -13.72
N GLN A 165 -2.45 26.58 -13.50
CA GLN A 165 -3.40 27.47 -14.18
C GLN A 165 -3.24 27.39 -15.71
N ARG A 166 -2.01 27.51 -16.21
CA ARG A 166 -1.71 27.44 -17.65
C ARG A 166 -2.02 26.07 -18.23
N LEU A 167 -1.76 25.01 -17.47
CA LEU A 167 -2.04 23.65 -17.92
C LEU A 167 -3.55 23.39 -18.00
N VAL A 168 -4.34 23.88 -17.06
CA VAL A 168 -5.81 23.77 -17.12
C VAL A 168 -6.35 24.48 -18.36
N ASP A 169 -5.85 25.67 -18.71
CA ASP A 169 -6.23 26.35 -19.95
C ASP A 169 -5.92 25.51 -21.20
N VAL A 170 -4.79 24.79 -21.21
CA VAL A 170 -4.43 23.85 -22.28
C VAL A 170 -5.38 22.65 -22.31
N ILE A 171 -5.70 22.06 -21.16
CA ILE A 171 -6.62 20.91 -21.05
C ILE A 171 -8.01 21.30 -21.54
N VAL A 172 -8.53 22.45 -21.14
CA VAL A 172 -9.85 22.94 -21.57
C VAL A 172 -9.88 23.17 -23.09
N ALA A 173 -8.79 23.68 -23.67
CA ALA A 173 -8.71 23.94 -25.10
C ALA A 173 -8.58 22.66 -25.95
N ASN A 174 -7.96 21.61 -25.43
CA ASN A 174 -7.76 20.33 -26.14
C ASN A 174 -7.79 19.13 -25.17
N PRO A 175 -8.96 18.75 -24.63
CA PRO A 175 -9.06 17.69 -23.64
C PRO A 175 -8.75 16.31 -24.23
N ASP A 176 -9.15 16.06 -25.48
CA ASP A 176 -8.87 14.80 -26.16
C ASP A 176 -7.36 14.60 -26.35
N GLY A 177 -6.64 15.64 -26.81
CA GLY A 177 -5.18 15.58 -26.93
C GLY A 177 -4.47 15.37 -25.60
N PHE A 178 -5.00 15.92 -24.49
CA PHE A 178 -4.45 15.69 -23.16
C PHE A 178 -4.67 14.24 -22.71
N ASN A 179 -5.91 13.76 -22.81
CA ASN A 179 -6.27 12.40 -22.43
C ASN A 179 -5.51 11.36 -23.26
N ASP A 180 -5.37 11.58 -24.57
CA ASP A 180 -4.56 10.73 -25.45
C ASP A 180 -3.10 10.72 -25.02
N TYR A 181 -2.52 11.88 -24.69
CA TYR A 181 -1.14 11.95 -24.21
C TYR A 181 -0.96 11.14 -22.91
N VAL A 182 -1.86 11.28 -21.93
CA VAL A 182 -1.84 10.51 -20.67
C VAL A 182 -2.00 9.01 -20.97
N ALA A 183 -2.98 8.62 -21.78
CA ALA A 183 -3.27 7.23 -22.11
C ALA A 183 -2.05 6.52 -22.72
N HIS A 184 -1.25 7.21 -23.54
CA HIS A 184 -0.09 6.61 -24.22
C HIS A 184 1.23 6.75 -23.44
N ASN A 185 1.36 7.73 -22.53
CA ASN A 185 2.67 8.07 -21.93
C ASN A 185 2.73 7.94 -20.41
N LEU A 186 1.60 7.76 -19.70
CA LEU A 186 1.63 7.60 -18.24
C LEU A 186 2.40 6.33 -17.86
N PRO A 187 3.38 6.40 -16.94
CA PRO A 187 4.16 5.23 -16.53
C PRO A 187 3.29 4.13 -15.90
N CYS A 188 3.65 2.87 -16.15
CA CYS A 188 2.92 1.72 -15.65
C CYS A 188 2.87 1.67 -14.11
N GLN A 189 3.88 2.22 -13.44
CA GLN A 189 3.98 2.35 -11.98
C GLN A 189 2.90 3.25 -11.38
N GLN A 190 2.32 4.16 -12.17
CA GLN A 190 1.25 5.05 -11.74
C GLN A 190 -0.14 4.55 -12.15
N ARG A 191 -0.20 3.47 -12.94
CA ARG A 191 -1.44 2.86 -13.42
C ARG A 191 -1.93 1.76 -12.49
N ILE A 192 -3.21 1.42 -12.65
CA ILE A 192 -3.79 0.21 -12.06
C ILE A 192 -3.87 -0.83 -13.17
N GLY A 193 -3.39 -2.04 -12.88
CA GLY A 193 -3.51 -3.17 -13.78
C GLY A 193 -3.63 -4.48 -13.03
N ARG A 194 -3.59 -5.57 -13.77
CA ARG A 194 -3.50 -6.93 -13.22
C ARG A 194 -2.78 -7.86 -14.17
N ILE A 195 -2.18 -8.89 -13.62
CA ILE A 195 -1.52 -9.97 -14.38
C ILE A 195 -1.98 -11.32 -13.84
N ALA A 196 -2.18 -12.30 -14.73
CA ALA A 196 -2.50 -13.66 -14.30
C ALA A 196 -1.36 -14.21 -13.42
N ARG A 197 -1.67 -14.77 -12.24
CA ARG A 197 -0.64 -15.23 -11.29
C ARG A 197 0.32 -16.25 -11.91
N LYS A 198 -0.20 -17.17 -12.73
CA LYS A 198 0.60 -18.14 -13.47
C LYS A 198 1.67 -17.50 -14.36
N GLU A 199 1.39 -16.33 -14.96
CA GLU A 199 2.36 -15.62 -15.80
C GLU A 199 3.38 -14.89 -14.95
N LEU A 200 2.95 -14.22 -13.88
CA LEU A 200 3.86 -13.57 -12.93
C LEU A 200 4.84 -14.58 -12.33
N ASN A 201 4.34 -15.73 -11.83
CA ASN A 201 5.16 -16.78 -11.26
C ASN A 201 6.11 -17.42 -12.29
N ARG A 202 5.73 -17.45 -13.58
CA ARG A 202 6.59 -17.92 -14.67
C ARG A 202 7.73 -16.96 -14.96
N ILE A 203 7.45 -15.65 -14.94
CA ILE A 203 8.44 -14.60 -15.22
C ILE A 203 9.39 -14.40 -14.03
N ALA A 204 8.82 -14.30 -12.83
CA ALA A 204 9.54 -14.06 -11.59
C ALA A 204 9.10 -15.08 -10.51
N PRO A 205 9.75 -16.27 -10.48
CA PRO A 205 9.39 -17.34 -9.55
C PRO A 205 9.51 -16.99 -8.06
N SER A 206 10.23 -15.92 -7.71
CA SER A 206 10.34 -15.38 -6.34
C SER A 206 8.98 -14.97 -5.76
N PHE A 207 8.02 -14.53 -6.59
CA PHE A 207 6.67 -14.16 -6.15
C PHE A 207 5.73 -15.36 -5.93
N LYS A 208 6.17 -16.57 -6.27
CA LYS A 208 5.34 -17.76 -6.13
C LYS A 208 5.12 -18.09 -4.66
N ILE A 209 3.85 -18.11 -4.27
CA ILE A 209 3.42 -18.54 -2.93
C ILE A 209 3.65 -20.05 -2.81
N ASN A 210 4.67 -20.41 -2.04
CA ASN A 210 5.05 -21.79 -1.77
C ASN A 210 4.76 -22.12 -0.31
N VAL A 211 3.92 -23.11 -0.07
CA VAL A 211 3.57 -23.59 1.27
C VAL A 211 4.23 -24.95 1.53
N GLU A 212 4.60 -25.22 2.78
CA GLU A 212 5.40 -26.38 3.18
C GLU A 212 4.72 -27.71 2.85
N ASP A 213 3.41 -27.79 3.12
CA ASP A 213 2.59 -28.97 2.92
C ASP A 213 1.39 -28.63 2.04
N ARG A 214 1.69 -28.50 0.75
CA ARG A 214 0.73 -28.05 -0.26
C ARG A 214 -0.49 -28.96 -0.39
N GLU A 215 -0.32 -30.27 -0.26
CA GLU A 215 -1.43 -31.22 -0.33
C GLU A 215 -2.41 -31.01 0.84
N THR A 216 -1.89 -30.92 2.06
CA THR A 216 -2.71 -30.65 3.25
C THR A 216 -3.33 -29.26 3.21
N ALA A 217 -2.60 -28.25 2.74
CA ALA A 217 -3.11 -26.89 2.60
C ALA A 217 -4.30 -26.82 1.62
N ILE A 218 -4.17 -27.44 0.44
CA ILE A 218 -5.27 -27.52 -0.54
C ILE A 218 -6.47 -28.23 0.08
N LYS A 219 -6.25 -29.35 0.76
CA LYS A 219 -7.33 -30.10 1.41
C LYS A 219 -8.04 -29.28 2.50
N ALA A 220 -7.30 -28.57 3.34
CA ALA A 220 -7.85 -27.71 4.38
C ALA A 220 -8.75 -26.61 3.80
N LEU A 221 -8.29 -25.98 2.72
CA LEU A 221 -9.06 -24.96 2.00
C LEU A 221 -10.30 -25.53 1.32
N GLU A 222 -10.19 -26.69 0.67
CA GLU A 222 -11.33 -27.37 0.05
C GLU A 222 -12.40 -27.80 1.06
N ASP A 223 -11.99 -28.38 2.19
CA ASP A 223 -12.90 -28.81 3.24
C ASP A 223 -13.63 -27.60 3.85
N SER A 224 -12.90 -26.51 4.08
CA SER A 224 -13.48 -25.25 4.56
C SER A 224 -14.42 -24.60 3.53
N ALA A 225 -14.10 -24.64 2.24
CA ALA A 225 -14.92 -24.03 1.18
C ALA A 225 -16.22 -24.82 0.94
N LYS A 226 -16.18 -26.15 1.04
CA LYS A 226 -17.35 -27.01 0.85
C LYS A 226 -18.27 -27.07 2.08
N GLU A 227 -17.99 -26.26 3.11
CA GLU A 227 -18.58 -26.39 4.46
C GLU A 227 -18.60 -27.86 4.95
N HIS A 228 -17.58 -28.66 4.55
CA HIS A 228 -17.50 -30.04 4.99
C HIS A 228 -17.17 -30.02 6.47
N SER A 229 -18.23 -30.05 7.29
CA SER A 229 -18.14 -29.91 8.73
C SER A 229 -17.34 -31.08 9.27
N ALA A 230 -16.06 -30.86 9.57
CA ALA A 230 -15.47 -31.51 10.73
C ALA A 230 -16.46 -31.34 11.89
N LEU A 231 -16.68 -32.40 12.67
CA LEU A 231 -17.63 -32.36 13.78
C LEU A 231 -17.30 -31.18 14.69
N HIS A 232 -18.16 -30.17 14.67
CA HIS A 232 -18.01 -28.98 15.49
C HIS A 232 -17.92 -29.35 16.97
N LEU A 233 -17.19 -28.52 17.71
CA LEU A 233 -17.00 -28.72 19.14
C LEU A 233 -18.30 -28.37 19.87
N LYS A 234 -18.89 -29.33 20.58
CA LYS A 234 -20.14 -29.08 21.34
C LYS A 234 -19.96 -28.00 22.42
N THR A 235 -18.77 -27.96 23.00
CA THR A 235 -18.35 -27.01 24.04
C THR A 235 -16.98 -26.46 23.68
N MET A 236 -16.67 -25.27 24.17
CA MET A 236 -15.36 -24.63 24.02
C MET A 236 -14.98 -24.04 25.38
N THR A 237 -13.73 -24.21 25.79
CA THR A 237 -13.16 -23.63 27.00
C THR A 237 -11.94 -22.76 26.68
N ILE A 238 -11.54 -21.91 27.63
CA ILE A 238 -10.36 -21.05 27.46
C ILE A 238 -9.11 -21.92 27.32
N ARG A 239 -9.02 -23.02 28.08
CA ARG A 239 -7.94 -23.99 27.95
C ARG A 239 -7.80 -24.53 26.52
N GLN A 240 -8.92 -24.97 25.93
CA GLN A 240 -8.93 -25.48 24.55
C GLN A 240 -8.52 -24.41 23.54
N TYR A 241 -9.06 -23.20 23.68
CA TYR A 241 -8.69 -22.09 22.80
C TYR A 241 -7.21 -21.72 22.91
N CYS A 242 -6.64 -21.69 24.12
CA CYS A 242 -5.21 -21.45 24.33
C CYS A 242 -4.34 -22.48 23.60
N THR A 243 -4.77 -23.75 23.53
CA THR A 243 -4.09 -24.78 22.74
C THR A 243 -4.08 -24.44 21.25
N TYR A 244 -5.25 -24.11 20.68
CA TYR A 244 -5.34 -23.76 19.26
C TYR A 244 -4.56 -22.47 18.94
N TYR A 245 -4.64 -21.48 19.81
CA TYR A 245 -3.88 -20.24 19.68
C TYR A 245 -2.37 -20.51 19.70
N ARG A 246 -1.87 -21.37 20.61
CA ARG A 246 -0.45 -21.74 20.64
C ARG A 246 -0.01 -22.36 19.33
N ILE A 247 -0.76 -23.34 18.79
CA ILE A 247 -0.41 -24.01 17.54
C ILE A 247 -0.35 -23.01 16.38
N ALA A 248 -1.34 -22.13 16.29
CA ALA A 248 -1.37 -21.09 15.28
C ALA A 248 -0.20 -20.10 15.44
N ASN A 249 0.13 -19.71 16.67
CA ASN A 249 1.22 -18.78 16.93
C ASN A 249 2.59 -19.43 16.71
N GLU A 250 2.77 -20.73 16.99
CA GLU A 250 4.00 -21.45 16.66
C GLU A 250 4.23 -21.53 15.15
N ALA A 251 3.18 -21.78 14.36
CA ALA A 251 3.27 -21.73 12.89
C ALA A 251 3.62 -20.32 12.40
N TYR A 252 3.02 -19.29 13.00
CA TYR A 252 3.34 -17.89 12.74
C TYR A 252 4.81 -17.57 13.04
N GLU A 253 5.32 -17.95 14.21
CA GLU A 253 6.72 -17.69 14.59
C GLU A 253 7.70 -18.50 13.72
N ALA A 254 7.34 -19.73 13.34
CA ALA A 254 8.16 -20.56 12.45
C ALA A 254 8.28 -19.93 11.05
N TYR A 255 7.20 -19.35 10.52
CA TYR A 255 7.20 -18.64 9.25
C TYR A 255 8.21 -17.49 9.22
N TYR A 256 8.18 -16.61 10.22
CA TYR A 256 9.10 -15.47 10.29
C TYR A 256 10.55 -15.88 10.60
N ARG A 257 10.74 -16.91 11.45
CA ARG A 257 12.07 -17.45 11.75
C ARG A 257 12.78 -17.96 10.49
N LYS A 258 12.06 -18.61 9.58
CA LYS A 258 12.61 -19.08 8.29
C LYS A 258 13.07 -17.94 7.39
N ARG A 259 12.51 -16.75 7.57
CA ARG A 259 12.84 -15.54 6.81
C ARG A 259 13.86 -14.65 7.54
N SER A 260 14.47 -15.15 8.63
CA SER A 260 15.40 -14.38 9.48
C SER A 260 14.80 -13.10 10.06
N ILE A 261 13.46 -13.02 10.13
CA ILE A 261 12.74 -11.87 10.69
C ILE A 261 12.31 -12.25 12.12
N GLY A 262 12.81 -11.49 13.10
CA GLY A 262 12.46 -11.69 14.51
C GLY A 262 13.23 -12.83 15.18
N ASN A 263 14.15 -12.48 16.09
CA ASN A 263 14.89 -13.43 16.92
C ASN A 263 14.25 -13.57 18.31
N ARG A 264 12.95 -13.88 18.39
CA ARG A 264 12.36 -14.23 19.69
C ARG A 264 12.59 -15.71 19.97
N LEU A 265 13.72 -15.99 20.59
CA LEU A 265 13.96 -17.25 21.28
C LEU A 265 13.17 -17.21 22.59
N TYR A 266 12.05 -17.91 22.64
CA TYR A 266 11.34 -18.13 23.89
C TYR A 266 11.95 -19.36 24.57
N GLU A 267 12.67 -19.14 25.67
CA GLU A 267 13.08 -20.23 26.54
C GLU A 267 11.83 -20.84 27.21
N GLU A 268 11.68 -22.17 27.14
CA GLU A 268 10.64 -22.86 27.88
C GLU A 268 10.85 -22.61 29.38
N GLN A 269 9.83 -22.08 30.06
CA GLN A 269 9.91 -21.90 31.50
C GLN A 269 9.91 -23.29 32.17
N PRO A 270 10.93 -23.62 32.99
CA PRO A 270 10.97 -24.89 33.67
C PRO A 270 9.84 -25.00 34.71
N ASN A 271 9.27 -26.19 34.85
CA ASN A 271 8.31 -26.59 35.91
C ASN A 271 6.86 -26.06 35.80
N ILE A 272 6.32 -25.83 34.59
CA ILE A 272 4.88 -25.56 34.41
C ILE A 272 4.11 -26.89 34.30
N PRO A 273 2.99 -27.09 35.05
CA PRO A 273 2.12 -28.24 34.85
C PRO A 273 1.64 -28.35 33.40
N GLU A 274 1.66 -29.55 32.82
CA GLU A 274 1.29 -29.78 31.42
C GLU A 274 -0.08 -29.19 31.06
N GLU A 275 -1.04 -29.31 31.98
CA GLU A 275 -2.39 -28.78 31.84
C GLU A 275 -2.44 -27.25 31.63
N LEU A 276 -1.51 -26.50 32.23
CA LEU A 276 -1.45 -25.04 32.16
C LEU A 276 -0.49 -24.51 31.10
N ARG A 277 0.25 -25.39 30.41
CA ARG A 277 1.30 -25.01 29.45
C ARG A 277 0.81 -24.00 28.42
N ASP A 278 -0.36 -24.26 27.83
CA ASP A 278 -0.92 -23.43 26.75
C ASP A 278 -1.50 -22.12 27.28
N VAL A 279 -2.02 -22.12 28.50
CA VAL A 279 -2.52 -20.92 29.19
C VAL A 279 -1.36 -19.98 29.54
N VAL A 280 -0.25 -20.53 30.04
CA VAL A 280 0.97 -19.76 30.32
C VAL A 280 1.59 -19.25 29.01
N TYR A 281 1.55 -20.05 27.95
CA TYR A 281 1.95 -19.61 26.61
C TYR A 281 1.11 -18.41 26.15
N TYR A 282 -0.22 -18.50 26.24
CA TYR A 282 -1.13 -17.43 25.85
C TYR A 282 -0.85 -16.15 26.63
N LYS A 283 -0.72 -16.25 27.96
CA LYS A 283 -0.34 -15.14 28.82
C LYS A 283 0.96 -14.48 28.37
N ARG A 284 1.98 -15.27 28.00
CA ARG A 284 3.28 -14.73 27.56
C ARG A 284 3.16 -13.95 26.25
N VAL A 285 2.35 -14.42 25.32
CA VAL A 285 2.22 -13.81 23.98
C VAL A 285 1.26 -12.61 24.01
N LYS A 286 0.18 -12.71 24.79
CA LYS A 286 -0.89 -11.70 24.84
C LYS A 286 -0.81 -10.75 26.03
N PHE A 287 0.09 -11.01 26.98
CA PHE A 287 0.26 -10.25 28.22
C PHE A 287 -1.02 -10.22 29.09
N VAL A 288 -1.79 -11.32 29.08
CA VAL A 288 -3.03 -11.45 29.86
C VAL A 288 -3.04 -12.72 30.72
N ASP A 289 -3.23 -12.56 32.02
CA ASP A 289 -3.44 -13.64 33.00
C ASP A 289 -4.89 -14.19 32.94
N VAL A 290 -5.23 -14.95 31.90
CA VAL A 290 -6.60 -15.47 31.71
C VAL A 290 -7.05 -16.42 32.83
N ASP A 291 -6.13 -17.12 33.48
CA ASP A 291 -6.39 -18.02 34.62
C ASP A 291 -6.73 -17.29 35.93
N LYS A 292 -6.43 -16.00 36.02
CA LYS A 292 -6.83 -15.15 37.15
C LYS A 292 -8.14 -14.43 36.91
N LEU A 293 -8.52 -14.25 35.64
CA LEU A 293 -9.69 -13.49 35.24
C LEU A 293 -10.92 -14.38 35.05
N TYR A 294 -10.72 -15.65 34.72
CA TYR A 294 -11.76 -16.60 34.32
C TYR A 294 -11.49 -18.00 34.88
N ASP A 295 -12.54 -18.79 35.03
CA ASP A 295 -12.45 -20.25 35.10
C ASP A 295 -12.14 -20.80 33.70
N ILE A 296 -10.90 -21.27 33.53
CA ILE A 296 -10.38 -21.71 32.22
C ILE A 296 -11.06 -22.94 31.64
N ASP A 297 -11.81 -23.68 32.45
CA ASP A 297 -12.58 -24.86 32.06
C ASP A 297 -14.09 -24.60 31.95
N SER A 298 -14.57 -23.40 32.31
CA SER A 298 -15.99 -23.04 32.19
C SER A 298 -16.35 -22.61 30.75
N PRO A 299 -17.36 -23.27 30.12
CA PRO A 299 -17.91 -22.82 28.84
C PRO A 299 -18.59 -21.44 28.92
N GLU A 300 -19.15 -21.07 30.07
CA GLU A 300 -19.77 -19.76 30.30
C GLU A 300 -18.71 -18.65 30.30
N ASP A 301 -17.63 -18.84 31.05
CA ASP A 301 -16.52 -17.88 31.06
C ASP A 301 -15.82 -17.80 29.71
N PHE A 302 -15.82 -18.89 28.93
CA PHE A 302 -15.32 -18.84 27.56
C PHE A 302 -16.08 -17.85 26.66
N ILE A 303 -17.41 -17.76 26.78
CA ILE A 303 -18.22 -16.80 25.99
C ILE A 303 -17.79 -15.36 26.30
N ARG A 304 -17.53 -15.08 27.57
CA ARG A 304 -17.04 -13.76 28.01
C ARG A 304 -15.62 -13.52 27.50
N PHE A 305 -14.72 -14.49 27.68
CA PHE A 305 -13.35 -14.43 27.17
C PHE A 305 -13.31 -14.13 25.66
N ALA A 306 -14.11 -14.83 24.86
CA ALA A 306 -14.17 -14.66 23.40
C ALA A 306 -14.68 -13.27 22.97
N THR A 307 -15.41 -12.56 23.84
CA THR A 307 -15.85 -11.19 23.61
C THR A 307 -14.77 -10.18 24.01
N ASP A 308 -14.10 -10.45 25.14
CA ASP A 308 -13.12 -9.54 25.74
C ASP A 308 -11.74 -9.61 25.07
N HIS A 309 -11.40 -10.73 24.41
CA HIS A 309 -10.04 -11.01 23.94
C HIS A 309 -9.97 -11.21 22.43
N TYR A 310 -9.11 -10.43 21.79
CA TYR A 310 -8.90 -10.47 20.34
C TYR A 310 -7.78 -11.45 19.96
N GLY A 311 -8.06 -12.40 19.08
CA GLY A 311 -7.18 -13.51 18.71
C GLY A 311 -6.10 -13.20 17.67
N GLU A 312 -5.70 -11.93 17.49
CA GLU A 312 -4.68 -11.55 16.51
C GLU A 312 -3.30 -12.16 16.83
N LEU A 313 -2.64 -12.69 15.80
CA LEU A 313 -1.26 -13.18 15.88
C LEU A 313 -0.29 -12.02 15.61
N GLY A 314 0.42 -11.58 16.65
CA GLY A 314 1.32 -10.44 16.57
C GLY A 314 0.58 -9.16 16.15
N PHE A 315 1.13 -8.45 15.15
CA PHE A 315 0.52 -7.26 14.52
C PHE A 315 0.24 -7.51 13.03
N SER A 316 -0.15 -8.75 12.70
CA SER A 316 -0.27 -9.20 11.31
C SER A 316 -1.67 -9.04 10.71
N ARG A 317 -2.66 -8.63 11.52
CA ARG A 317 -4.09 -8.67 11.16
C ARG A 317 -4.57 -10.06 10.72
N LEU A 318 -3.86 -11.12 11.13
CA LEU A 318 -4.26 -12.51 11.03
C LEU A 318 -4.85 -12.95 12.37
N ASN A 319 -6.12 -13.36 12.35
CA ASN A 319 -6.89 -13.60 13.56
C ASN A 319 -7.31 -15.07 13.69
N ILE A 320 -7.18 -15.59 14.91
CA ILE A 320 -7.69 -16.90 15.33
C ILE A 320 -8.91 -16.65 16.22
N ILE A 321 -10.10 -16.91 15.72
CA ILE A 321 -11.35 -16.54 16.41
C ILE A 321 -12.14 -17.80 16.70
N ALA A 322 -12.64 -17.96 17.92
CA ALA A 322 -13.64 -18.98 18.17
C ALA A 322 -15.03 -18.45 17.79
N SER A 323 -15.71 -19.15 16.90
CA SER A 323 -17.06 -18.80 16.45
C SER A 323 -18.05 -19.90 16.82
N LYS A 324 -19.24 -19.51 17.27
CA LYS A 324 -20.34 -20.42 17.59
C LYS A 324 -21.34 -20.41 16.44
N VAL A 325 -21.42 -21.51 15.70
CA VAL A 325 -22.43 -21.72 14.66
C VAL A 325 -23.70 -22.26 15.33
N PRO A 326 -24.86 -21.57 15.19
CA PRO A 326 -26.12 -22.03 15.78
C PRO A 326 -26.43 -23.48 15.41
N GLN A 327 -26.85 -24.28 16.39
CA GLN A 327 -27.20 -25.71 16.25
C GLN A 327 -26.04 -26.66 15.87
N GLN A 328 -24.92 -26.14 15.38
CA GLN A 328 -23.82 -26.96 14.90
C GLN A 328 -22.68 -27.04 15.91
N GLY A 329 -22.38 -25.97 16.67
CA GLY A 329 -21.37 -25.98 17.74
C GLY A 329 -20.31 -24.88 17.56
N TRP A 330 -19.13 -25.08 18.15
CA TRP A 330 -18.00 -24.17 18.05
C TRP A 330 -17.00 -24.61 16.98
N MET A 331 -16.36 -23.62 16.36
CA MET A 331 -15.28 -23.79 15.41
C MET A 331 -14.22 -22.70 15.60
N ILE A 332 -13.03 -22.94 15.07
CA ILE A 332 -11.97 -21.94 14.98
C ILE A 332 -11.99 -21.33 13.59
N VAL A 333 -11.95 -20.00 13.54
CA VAL A 333 -11.94 -19.21 12.32
C VAL A 333 -10.55 -18.61 12.15
N VAL A 334 -9.92 -18.87 11.01
CA VAL A 334 -8.69 -18.19 10.59
C VAL A 334 -9.10 -17.07 9.64
N SER A 335 -8.82 -15.83 10.02
CA SER A 335 -9.22 -14.64 9.26
C SER A 335 -8.01 -13.77 8.95
N ASN A 336 -7.57 -13.81 7.70
CA ASN A 336 -6.53 -12.92 7.19
C ASN A 336 -7.13 -11.62 6.66
N SER A 337 -6.47 -10.50 6.92
CA SER A 337 -6.91 -9.19 6.42
C SER A 337 -6.02 -8.67 5.30
N TYR A 338 -4.71 -8.97 5.32
CA TYR A 338 -3.74 -8.38 4.39
C TYR A 338 -3.34 -9.33 3.27
N SER A 339 -3.33 -8.81 2.04
CA SER A 339 -2.89 -9.55 0.86
C SER A 339 -1.43 -10.01 0.95
N ALA A 340 -0.57 -9.25 1.63
CA ALA A 340 0.83 -9.64 1.88
C ALA A 340 0.99 -10.89 2.77
N ASN A 341 -0.03 -11.22 3.58
CA ASN A 341 0.04 -12.30 4.57
C ASN A 341 -0.64 -13.60 4.11
N VAL A 342 -0.92 -13.74 2.81
CA VAL A 342 -1.62 -14.92 2.26
C VAL A 342 -0.87 -16.22 2.55
N GLU A 343 0.44 -16.28 2.30
CA GLU A 343 1.24 -17.49 2.56
C GLU A 343 1.24 -17.85 4.05
N LEU A 344 1.47 -16.87 4.93
CA LEU A 344 1.40 -17.02 6.38
C LEU A 344 0.03 -17.53 6.85
N ALA A 345 -1.05 -16.98 6.30
CA ALA A 345 -2.41 -17.39 6.66
C ALA A 345 -2.67 -18.86 6.29
N ILE A 346 -2.17 -19.30 5.13
CA ILE A 346 -2.30 -20.69 4.68
C ILE A 346 -1.47 -21.62 5.57
N GLU A 347 -0.25 -21.24 5.96
CA GLU A 347 0.58 -22.04 6.87
C GLU A 347 -0.09 -22.23 8.24
N VAL A 348 -0.60 -21.14 8.82
CA VAL A 348 -1.32 -21.17 10.09
C VAL A 348 -2.58 -22.02 10.02
N ALA A 349 -3.38 -21.87 8.97
CA ALA A 349 -4.57 -22.68 8.75
C ALA A 349 -4.22 -24.17 8.58
N THR A 350 -3.15 -24.47 7.85
CA THR A 350 -2.67 -25.84 7.63
C THR A 350 -2.22 -26.49 8.94
N ALA A 351 -1.51 -25.76 9.80
CA ALA A 351 -1.09 -26.26 11.11
C ALA A 351 -2.29 -26.62 12.01
N LEU A 352 -3.33 -25.78 12.04
CA LEU A 352 -4.57 -26.08 12.77
C LEU A 352 -5.33 -27.26 12.17
N TYR A 353 -5.41 -27.34 10.85
CA TYR A 353 -6.07 -28.45 10.17
C TYR A 353 -5.40 -29.80 10.47
N LYS A 354 -4.06 -29.84 10.53
CA LYS A 354 -3.27 -31.06 10.85
C LYS A 354 -3.60 -31.67 12.21
N VAL A 355 -4.00 -30.87 13.19
CA VAL A 355 -4.37 -31.35 14.53
C VAL A 355 -5.88 -31.62 14.68
N GLY A 356 -6.63 -31.56 13.58
CA GLY A 356 -8.05 -31.90 13.54
C GLY A 356 -8.98 -30.85 14.15
N VAL A 357 -8.56 -29.57 14.20
CA VAL A 357 -9.44 -28.49 14.64
C VAL A 357 -10.62 -28.33 13.66
N PRO A 358 -11.87 -28.20 14.14
CA PRO A 358 -12.98 -27.75 13.29
C PRO A 358 -12.71 -26.32 12.83
N LEU A 359 -12.38 -26.15 11.56
CA LEU A 359 -11.77 -24.94 11.03
C LEU A 359 -12.66 -24.31 9.96
N LEU A 360 -12.88 -23.00 10.08
CA LEU A 360 -13.33 -22.13 8.99
C LEU A 360 -12.17 -21.24 8.59
N ILE A 361 -11.75 -21.32 7.33
CA ILE A 361 -10.76 -20.44 6.76
C ILE A 361 -11.52 -19.38 5.98
N ARG A 362 -11.43 -18.10 6.39
CA ARG A 362 -12.05 -17.02 5.63
C ARG A 362 -11.39 -16.92 4.25
N ASP A 363 -12.22 -16.66 3.25
CA ASP A 363 -11.82 -16.56 1.85
C ASP A 363 -11.12 -17.83 1.31
N ALA A 364 -11.48 -19.01 1.83
CA ALA A 364 -10.88 -20.29 1.45
C ALA A 364 -10.83 -20.52 -0.07
N GLU A 365 -11.91 -20.18 -0.79
CA GLU A 365 -11.96 -20.28 -2.25
C GLU A 365 -10.96 -19.34 -2.95
N LYS A 366 -10.78 -18.12 -2.42
CA LYS A 366 -9.80 -17.16 -2.94
C LYS A 366 -8.38 -17.66 -2.71
N LEU A 367 -8.07 -18.14 -1.50
CA LEU A 367 -6.78 -18.75 -1.17
C LEU A 367 -6.50 -20.01 -2.01
N LEU A 368 -7.53 -20.80 -2.32
CA LEU A 368 -7.41 -21.98 -3.16
C LEU A 368 -7.05 -21.61 -4.61
N ARG A 369 -7.70 -20.59 -5.18
CA ARG A 369 -7.35 -20.05 -6.50
C ARG A 369 -5.92 -19.53 -6.54
N ILE A 370 -5.46 -18.85 -5.48
CA ILE A 370 -4.06 -18.41 -5.33
C ILE A 370 -3.10 -19.58 -5.39
N LEU A 371 -3.32 -20.63 -4.57
CA LEU A 371 -2.44 -21.80 -4.58
C LEU A 371 -2.42 -22.46 -5.95
N ARG A 372 -3.56 -22.56 -6.62
CA ARG A 372 -3.68 -23.17 -7.96
C ARG A 372 -3.20 -22.26 -9.11
N GLU A 373 -2.79 -21.02 -8.81
CA GLU A 373 -2.40 -20.01 -9.80
C GLU A 373 -3.53 -19.69 -10.81
N GLU A 374 -4.78 -19.85 -10.35
CA GLU A 374 -6.01 -19.62 -11.13
C GLU A 374 -6.55 -18.18 -10.97
N ASP A 375 -5.91 -17.37 -10.14
CA ASP A 375 -6.26 -15.97 -9.90
C ASP A 375 -5.31 -14.98 -10.62
N TYR A 376 -5.51 -13.70 -10.30
CA TYR A 376 -4.73 -12.58 -10.78
C TYR A 376 -4.02 -11.89 -9.61
N VAL A 377 -2.91 -11.23 -9.93
CA VAL A 377 -2.21 -10.29 -9.04
C VAL A 377 -2.51 -8.89 -9.53
N ARG A 378 -3.01 -8.03 -8.66
CA ARG A 378 -3.28 -6.63 -8.99
C ARG A 378 -1.97 -5.85 -8.97
N LEU A 379 -1.70 -5.11 -10.03
CA LEU A 379 -0.59 -4.17 -10.13
C LEU A 379 -1.11 -2.80 -9.71
N ILE A 380 -0.56 -2.24 -8.63
CA ILE A 380 -0.97 -0.94 -8.11
C ILE A 380 0.23 -0.09 -7.74
N PRO A 381 0.10 1.25 -7.77
CA PRO A 381 1.20 2.14 -7.44
C PRO A 381 1.68 2.06 -5.99
N ASN A 382 0.78 1.77 -5.04
CA ASN A 382 1.13 1.66 -3.63
C ASN A 382 0.40 0.48 -3.00
N THR A 383 1.16 -0.44 -2.38
CA THR A 383 0.63 -1.66 -1.77
C THR A 383 0.46 -1.59 -0.25
N TYR A 384 0.87 -0.50 0.39
CA TYR A 384 0.86 -0.35 1.84
C TYR A 384 -0.54 -0.58 2.42
N HIS A 385 -0.62 -1.46 3.43
CA HIS A 385 -1.86 -1.85 4.11
C HIS A 385 -3.00 -2.28 3.17
N ASN A 386 -2.68 -2.90 2.04
CA ASN A 386 -3.71 -3.41 1.16
C ASN A 386 -4.48 -4.59 1.82
N TYR A 387 -5.77 -4.36 2.04
CA TYR A 387 -6.68 -5.37 2.56
C TYR A 387 -7.15 -6.30 1.45
N MET A 388 -7.12 -7.61 1.71
CA MET A 388 -7.49 -8.64 0.73
C MET A 388 -8.95 -8.54 0.25
N GLY A 389 -9.81 -7.91 1.04
CA GLY A 389 -11.23 -7.68 0.71
C GLY A 389 -11.50 -6.48 -0.19
N TYR A 390 -10.50 -5.64 -0.50
CA TYR A 390 -10.68 -4.45 -1.34
C TYR A 390 -10.66 -4.74 -2.84
N GLN A 391 -10.26 -5.94 -3.24
CA GLN A 391 -10.13 -6.31 -4.65
C GLN A 391 -10.50 -7.77 -4.91
N GLU A 392 -10.80 -8.08 -6.17
CA GLU A 392 -11.06 -9.46 -6.59
C GLU A 392 -9.77 -10.29 -6.59
N GLU A 393 -8.66 -9.70 -7.02
CA GLU A 393 -7.34 -10.31 -7.13
C GLU A 393 -6.84 -10.87 -5.79
N GLY A 394 -6.09 -11.98 -5.84
CA GLY A 394 -5.62 -12.67 -4.65
C GLY A 394 -4.63 -11.86 -3.84
N THR A 395 -3.69 -11.22 -4.53
CA THR A 395 -2.67 -10.36 -3.94
C THR A 395 -2.47 -9.10 -4.76
N VAL A 396 -1.77 -8.13 -4.18
CA VAL A 396 -1.31 -6.92 -4.88
C VAL A 396 0.20 -6.94 -5.02
N TYR A 397 0.71 -6.24 -6.02
CA TYR A 397 2.13 -6.04 -6.24
C TYR A 397 2.37 -4.60 -6.73
N GLU A 398 3.42 -3.99 -6.21
CA GLU A 398 3.88 -2.67 -6.60
C GLU A 398 5.03 -2.86 -7.58
N LEU A 399 4.85 -2.37 -8.81
CA LEU A 399 5.93 -2.44 -9.79
C LEU A 399 7.05 -1.47 -9.41
N PRO A 400 8.32 -1.90 -9.45
CA PRO A 400 9.45 -0.98 -9.39
C PRO A 400 9.45 -0.07 -10.61
N TRP A 401 10.11 1.09 -10.50
CA TRP A 401 10.45 1.91 -11.65
C TRP A 401 11.40 1.17 -12.59
N GLU A 402 11.34 1.47 -13.88
CA GLU A 402 12.20 0.80 -14.87
C GLU A 402 13.69 0.97 -14.55
N TYR A 403 14.09 2.15 -14.04
CA TYR A 403 15.47 2.43 -13.62
C TYR A 403 15.88 1.74 -12.30
N GLU A 404 14.92 1.19 -11.55
CA GLU A 404 15.19 0.39 -10.34
C GLU A 404 15.40 -1.10 -10.67
N CYS A 405 15.13 -1.51 -11.92
CA CYS A 405 15.30 -2.88 -12.37
C CYS A 405 16.74 -3.11 -12.84
N SER A 406 17.40 -4.15 -12.31
CA SER A 406 18.79 -4.47 -12.67
C SER A 406 19.02 -5.98 -12.69
N ASP A 407 20.13 -6.42 -13.29
CA ASP A 407 20.53 -7.84 -13.26
C ASP A 407 21.36 -8.19 -12.00
N ASP A 408 21.55 -7.24 -11.08
CA ASP A 408 22.22 -7.49 -9.82
C ASP A 408 21.29 -8.18 -8.81
N SER A 409 21.85 -8.71 -7.73
CA SER A 409 21.08 -9.41 -6.70
C SER A 409 20.30 -8.49 -5.76
N GLU A 410 20.38 -7.18 -5.93
CA GLU A 410 19.75 -6.21 -5.03
C GLU A 410 18.38 -5.74 -5.54
N SER A 411 18.11 -5.83 -6.84
CA SER A 411 16.79 -5.50 -7.39
C SER A 411 15.80 -6.68 -7.32
N ASP A 412 14.51 -6.34 -7.15
CA ASP A 412 13.43 -7.33 -7.10
C ASP A 412 13.12 -7.95 -8.48
N LEU A 413 13.44 -7.24 -9.56
CA LEU A 413 13.16 -7.62 -10.94
C LEU A 413 14.30 -7.20 -11.87
N THR A 414 14.65 -8.08 -12.80
CA THR A 414 15.46 -7.68 -13.96
C THR A 414 14.65 -6.85 -14.94
N LEU A 415 15.34 -6.08 -15.79
CA LEU A 415 14.69 -5.29 -16.85
C LEU A 415 13.90 -6.18 -17.83
N GLU A 416 14.38 -7.40 -18.10
CA GLU A 416 13.65 -8.37 -18.93
C GLU A 416 12.34 -8.82 -18.26
N GLN A 417 12.40 -9.13 -16.96
CA GLN A 417 11.22 -9.53 -16.20
C GLN A 417 10.20 -8.41 -16.10
N TYR A 418 10.65 -7.18 -15.81
CA TYR A 418 9.79 -5.99 -15.78
C TYR A 418 9.05 -5.81 -17.11
N ASN A 419 9.76 -5.82 -18.24
CA ASN A 419 9.16 -5.68 -19.58
C ASN A 419 8.18 -6.81 -19.91
N ALA A 420 8.48 -8.05 -19.49
CA ALA A 420 7.59 -9.18 -19.66
C ALA A 420 6.30 -9.03 -18.82
N ILE A 421 6.38 -8.51 -17.59
CA ILE A 421 5.21 -8.25 -16.75
C ILE A 421 4.35 -7.15 -17.38
N VAL A 422 4.95 -6.01 -17.75
CA VAL A 422 4.24 -4.86 -18.32
C VAL A 422 3.51 -5.24 -19.61
N SER A 423 4.13 -6.06 -20.47
CA SER A 423 3.53 -6.47 -21.75
C SER A 423 2.40 -7.50 -21.62
N LEU A 424 2.35 -8.29 -20.54
CA LEU A 424 1.29 -9.27 -20.28
C LEU A 424 0.20 -8.75 -19.34
N ALA A 425 0.40 -7.58 -18.72
CA ALA A 425 -0.56 -6.98 -17.82
C ALA A 425 -1.77 -6.41 -18.57
N GLU A 426 -2.94 -6.58 -17.96
CA GLU A 426 -4.18 -5.90 -18.34
C GLU A 426 -4.23 -4.56 -17.57
N TRP A 427 -4.15 -3.44 -18.28
CA TRP A 427 -4.16 -2.10 -17.71
C TRP A 427 -5.57 -1.50 -17.72
N GLN A 428 -5.96 -0.84 -16.65
CA GLN A 428 -7.21 -0.07 -16.58
C GLN A 428 -7.02 1.28 -17.28
N ASP A 429 -8.07 1.75 -17.95
CA ASP A 429 -8.10 3.09 -18.51
C ASP A 429 -8.13 4.13 -17.38
N GLU A 430 -7.40 5.23 -17.58
CA GLU A 430 -7.45 6.36 -16.67
C GLU A 430 -8.75 7.14 -16.85
N GLU A 431 -9.25 7.73 -15.76
CA GLU A 431 -10.46 8.54 -15.82
C GLU A 431 -10.22 9.81 -16.66
N LEU A 432 -11.08 10.02 -17.66
CA LEU A 432 -10.89 11.10 -18.64
C LEU A 432 -11.20 12.47 -18.05
N VAL A 433 -10.30 13.41 -18.26
CA VAL A 433 -10.51 14.81 -17.89
C VAL A 433 -11.37 15.49 -18.95
N LYS A 434 -12.48 16.11 -18.53
CA LYS A 434 -13.43 16.77 -19.44
C LYS A 434 -13.68 18.21 -19.00
N PRO A 435 -13.75 19.19 -19.93
CA PRO A 435 -14.21 20.53 -19.59
C PRO A 435 -15.71 20.51 -19.21
N ILE A 436 -16.18 21.53 -18.50
CA ILE A 436 -17.61 21.77 -18.32
C ILE A 436 -18.22 22.19 -19.67
N GLU A 437 -19.39 21.64 -19.99
CA GLU A 437 -20.17 21.98 -21.19
C GLU A 437 -20.73 23.41 -21.21
#